data_AF-A0A7S3NCB5-F1
#
_entry.id   AF-A0A7S3NCB5-F1
#
_cell.length_a   1.000
_cell.length_b   1.000
_cell.length_c   1.000
_cell.angle_alpha   90.00
_cell.angle_beta   90.00
_cell.angle_gamma   90.00
#
_symmetry.space_group_name_H-M   'P 1'
#
loop_
_entity.id
_entity.type
_entity.pdbx_description
1 polymer ?
#
loop_
_entity_poly.entity_id
_entity_poly.type
_entity_poly.pdbx_seq_one_letter_code
_entity_poly.pdbx_strand_id
1 'polypeptide(L)'
;GNLPISAFSYLTLLGVTTEECIPYFSGKTGSAWGCTFECNNQTVSNHRYKCKYPWINFTTNGIKKEIMTNGPVETAFGVWGDFMSYKSGIYHYVSGGFQGAHAVKLIGWGEIDDGTKYWIAANSWGTRW
;
A
#
# COMPACT_ATOMS: atom_id res chain seq x y z
N GLY A 1 1.73 9.80 9.53
CA GLY A 1 2.35 8.76 8.69
C GLY A 1 3.16 7.82 9.57
N ASN A 2 3.54 6.65 9.03
CA ASN A 2 4.44 5.69 9.69
C ASN A 2 5.11 4.81 8.62
N LEU A 3 6.02 3.91 9.03
CA LEU A 3 6.76 3.03 8.12
C LEU A 3 5.96 1.75 7.78
N PRO A 4 5.90 1.32 6.51
CA PRO A 4 5.27 0.05 6.11
C PRO A 4 5.77 -1.16 6.91
N ILE A 5 7.07 -1.19 7.23
CA ILE A 5 7.65 -2.32 7.95
C ILE A 5 7.07 -2.52 9.35
N SER A 6 6.64 -1.44 10.01
CA SER A 6 5.97 -1.51 11.31
C SER A 6 4.58 -2.14 11.18
N ALA A 7 3.87 -1.88 10.08
CA ALA A 7 2.58 -2.51 9.79
C ALA A 7 2.73 -4.02 9.56
N PHE A 8 3.70 -4.44 8.75
CA PHE A 8 3.98 -5.86 8.54
C PHE A 8 4.45 -6.58 9.81
N SER A 9 5.25 -5.90 10.64
CA SER A 9 5.65 -6.43 11.95
C SER A 9 4.43 -6.64 12.86
N TYR A 10 3.49 -5.70 12.88
CA TYR A 10 2.22 -5.83 13.59
C TYR A 10 1.37 -6.99 13.05
N LEU A 11 1.31 -7.15 11.72
CA LEU A 11 0.60 -8.25 11.07
C LEU A 11 1.17 -9.62 11.47
N THR A 12 2.49 -9.75 11.63
CA THR A 12 3.10 -11.00 12.09
C THR A 12 2.88 -11.25 13.58
N LEU A 13 3.00 -10.22 14.42
CA LEU A 13 2.89 -10.37 15.88
C LEU A 13 1.44 -10.54 16.34
N LEU A 14 0.57 -9.60 15.96
CA LEU A 14 -0.79 -9.48 16.48
C LEU A 14 -1.85 -9.79 15.41
N GLY A 15 -1.54 -9.59 14.14
CA GLY A 15 -2.51 -9.72 13.04
C GLY A 15 -3.53 -8.59 13.01
N VAL A 16 -4.43 -8.61 12.03
CA VAL A 16 -5.54 -7.65 11.90
C VAL A 16 -6.86 -8.39 11.69
N THR A 17 -7.96 -7.71 11.97
CA THR A 17 -9.32 -8.22 11.74
C THR A 17 -9.85 -7.73 10.38
N THR A 18 -11.06 -8.17 10.01
CA THR A 18 -11.71 -7.77 8.77
C THR A 18 -12.32 -6.36 8.85
N GLU A 19 -12.58 -5.74 7.70
CA GLU A 19 -13.31 -4.47 7.65
C GLU A 19 -14.76 -4.59 8.15
N GLU A 20 -15.34 -5.78 8.17
CA GLU A 20 -16.66 -6.04 8.76
C GLU A 20 -16.62 -5.90 10.29
N CYS A 21 -15.53 -6.33 10.92
CA CYS A 21 -15.33 -6.19 12.37
C CYS A 21 -14.96 -4.75 12.75
N ILE A 22 -13.95 -4.16 12.07
CA ILE A 22 -13.50 -2.78 12.28
C ILE A 22 -13.47 -2.05 10.92
N PRO A 23 -14.55 -1.32 10.56
CA PRO A 23 -14.63 -0.60 9.30
C PRO A 23 -13.59 0.52 9.13
N TYR A 24 -13.37 0.94 7.89
CA TYR A 24 -12.52 2.09 7.61
C TYR A 24 -13.20 3.42 7.98
N PHE A 25 -12.84 3.97 9.15
CA PHE A 25 -13.41 5.22 9.68
C PHE A 25 -12.74 6.48 9.15
N SER A 26 -11.40 6.51 9.11
CA SER A 26 -10.65 7.73 8.81
C SER A 26 -10.89 8.25 7.39
N GLY A 27 -11.19 7.38 6.42
CA GLY A 27 -11.59 7.80 5.08
C GLY A 27 -12.92 8.56 5.02
N LYS A 28 -13.78 8.40 6.04
CA LYS A 28 -15.07 9.11 6.14
C LYS A 28 -14.99 10.35 7.01
N THR A 29 -14.22 10.28 8.10
CA THR A 29 -14.18 11.32 9.14
C THR A 29 -12.96 12.24 9.06
N GLY A 30 -11.92 11.85 8.31
CA GLY A 30 -10.62 12.53 8.31
C GLY A 30 -9.83 12.41 9.61
N SER A 31 -10.34 11.66 10.60
CA SER A 31 -9.73 11.55 11.93
C SER A 31 -9.39 10.09 12.25
N ALA A 32 -8.27 9.87 12.93
CA ALA A 32 -7.93 8.55 13.44
C ALA A 32 -8.98 8.09 14.46
N TRP A 33 -9.39 6.83 14.36
CA TRP A 33 -10.29 6.21 15.34
C TRP A 33 -9.50 5.69 16.55
N GLY A 34 -10.15 5.61 17.70
CA GLY A 34 -9.54 5.00 18.90
C GLY A 34 -9.19 3.53 18.66
N CYS A 35 -8.11 3.05 19.28
CA CYS A 35 -7.76 1.64 19.21
C CYS A 35 -8.75 0.81 20.03
N THR A 36 -9.34 -0.23 19.43
CA THR A 36 -10.22 -1.19 20.11
C THR A 36 -9.80 -2.61 19.76
N PHE A 37 -10.00 -3.52 20.72
CA PHE A 37 -9.85 -4.96 20.51
C PHE A 37 -11.18 -5.66 20.24
N GLU A 38 -12.30 -4.93 20.19
CA GLU A 38 -13.64 -5.47 19.95
C GLU A 38 -14.19 -5.01 18.60
N CYS A 39 -14.98 -5.86 17.95
CA CYS A 39 -15.70 -5.48 16.73
C CYS A 39 -16.77 -4.44 17.04
N ASN A 40 -17.03 -3.53 16.10
CA ASN A 40 -18.13 -2.58 16.23
C ASN A 40 -19.50 -3.27 16.25
N ASN A 41 -19.63 -4.38 15.53
CA ASN A 41 -20.78 -5.27 15.60
C ASN A 41 -20.38 -6.57 16.31
N GLN A 42 -20.98 -6.84 17.47
CA GLN A 42 -20.66 -8.00 18.30
C GLN A 42 -21.09 -9.34 17.67
N THR A 43 -21.90 -9.34 16.61
CA THR A 43 -22.25 -10.56 15.88
C THR A 43 -21.16 -11.02 14.91
N VAL A 44 -20.17 -10.16 14.62
CA VAL A 44 -19.07 -10.45 13.68
C VAL A 44 -17.92 -11.13 14.43
N SER A 45 -17.31 -12.13 13.79
CA SER A 45 -16.14 -12.81 14.36
C SER A 45 -14.95 -11.86 14.47
N ASN A 46 -14.37 -11.76 15.67
CA ASN A 46 -13.12 -11.03 15.91
C ASN A 46 -11.89 -11.91 15.62
N HIS A 47 -11.93 -12.65 14.51
CA HIS A 47 -10.80 -13.47 14.09
C HIS A 47 -9.68 -12.59 13.53
N ARG A 48 -8.45 -12.81 13.99
CA ARG A 48 -7.28 -12.04 13.55
C ARG A 48 -6.43 -12.83 12.57
N TYR A 49 -6.21 -12.25 11.40
CA TYR A 49 -5.37 -12.81 10.34
C TYR A 49 -3.95 -12.29 10.49
N LYS A 50 -2.99 -13.21 10.48
CA LYS A 50 -1.57 -12.90 10.66
C LYS A 50 -0.78 -13.12 9.38
N CYS A 51 0.24 -12.28 9.17
CA CYS A 51 1.22 -12.47 8.12
C CYS A 51 2.30 -13.46 8.57
N LYS A 52 2.51 -14.54 7.81
CA LYS A 52 3.52 -15.56 8.13
C LYS A 52 4.95 -15.10 7.85
N TYR A 53 5.16 -14.40 6.73
CA TYR A 53 6.48 -13.93 6.30
C TYR A 53 6.39 -12.49 5.75
N PRO A 54 6.93 -11.49 6.47
CA PRO A 54 6.85 -10.10 6.04
C PRO A 54 8.03 -9.66 5.14
N TRP A 55 9.02 -10.52 4.93
CA TRP A 55 10.30 -10.16 4.30
C TRP A 55 10.39 -10.69 2.88
N ILE A 56 10.79 -9.82 1.95
CA ILE A 56 10.98 -10.14 0.54
C ILE A 56 12.38 -9.71 0.09
N ASN A 57 12.85 -10.24 -1.03
CA ASN A 57 14.07 -9.75 -1.66
C ASN A 57 13.77 -8.43 -2.40
N PHE A 58 14.34 -7.32 -1.92
CA PHE A 58 14.07 -5.97 -2.42
C PHE A 58 14.77 -5.61 -3.74
N THR A 59 15.50 -6.53 -4.37
CA THR A 59 15.98 -6.33 -5.74
C THR A 59 14.80 -6.33 -6.71
N THR A 60 14.96 -5.68 -7.87
CA THR A 60 13.94 -5.71 -8.95
C THR A 60 13.47 -7.13 -9.27
N ASN A 61 14.39 -8.07 -9.43
CA ASN A 61 14.03 -9.47 -9.71
C ASN A 61 13.37 -10.18 -8.53
N GLY A 62 13.78 -9.84 -7.30
CA GLY A 62 13.16 -10.35 -6.08
C GLY A 62 11.70 -9.91 -5.95
N ILE A 63 11.43 -8.62 -6.17
CA ILE A 63 10.08 -8.05 -6.14
C ILE A 63 9.21 -8.67 -7.25
N LYS A 64 9.75 -8.79 -8.47
CA LYS A 64 9.04 -9.44 -9.59
C LYS A 64 8.65 -10.88 -9.25
N LYS A 65 9.60 -11.65 -8.70
CA LYS A 65 9.37 -13.03 -8.26
C LYS A 65 8.31 -13.10 -7.17
N GLU A 66 8.35 -12.20 -6.20
CA GLU A 66 7.35 -12.14 -5.13
C GLU A 66 5.94 -11.90 -5.68
N ILE A 67 5.80 -10.90 -6.56
CA ILE A 67 4.51 -10.57 -7.19
C ILE A 67 3.95 -11.77 -7.96
N MET A 68 4.78 -12.52 -8.69
CA MET A 68 4.33 -13.72 -9.41
C MET A 68 3.98 -14.90 -8.52
N THR A 69 4.65 -15.04 -7.38
CA THR A 69 4.52 -16.22 -6.52
C THR A 69 3.40 -16.04 -5.50
N ASN A 70 3.34 -14.86 -4.88
CA ASN A 70 2.52 -14.59 -3.70
C ASN A 70 1.55 -13.42 -3.89
N GLY A 71 1.65 -12.68 -5.00
CA GLY A 71 0.77 -11.54 -5.29
C GLY A 71 1.35 -10.18 -4.85
N PRO A 72 0.50 -9.13 -4.79
CA PRO A 72 0.94 -7.75 -4.63
C PRO A 72 1.85 -7.49 -3.42
N VAL A 73 2.78 -6.55 -3.56
CA VAL A 73 3.67 -6.11 -2.47
C VAL A 73 3.45 -4.63 -2.14
N GLU A 74 3.77 -4.23 -0.92
CA GLU A 74 3.78 -2.81 -0.54
C GLU A 74 5.14 -2.18 -0.85
N THR A 75 5.13 -0.95 -1.35
CA THR A 75 6.33 -0.13 -1.54
C THR A 75 6.05 1.31 -1.13
N ALA A 76 7.10 2.11 -0.92
CA ALA A 76 6.98 3.54 -0.67
C ALA A 76 7.89 4.33 -1.62
N PHE A 77 7.44 5.51 -2.03
CA PHE A 77 8.19 6.41 -2.89
C PHE A 77 7.98 7.88 -2.48
N GLY A 78 8.86 8.75 -2.94
CA GLY A 78 8.72 10.19 -2.75
C GLY A 78 7.69 10.78 -3.72
N VAL A 79 6.71 11.49 -3.18
CA VAL A 79 5.74 12.29 -3.94
C VAL A 79 6.31 13.69 -4.13
N TRP A 80 6.27 14.16 -5.36
CA TRP A 80 6.72 15.48 -5.77
C TRP A 80 5.54 16.29 -6.31
N GLY A 81 5.72 17.61 -6.46
CA GLY A 81 4.65 18.52 -6.85
C GLY A 81 3.98 18.14 -8.18
N ASP A 82 4.75 17.67 -9.15
CA ASP A 82 4.24 17.20 -10.45
C ASP A 82 3.39 15.92 -10.37
N PHE A 83 3.71 14.99 -9.45
CA PHE A 83 2.92 13.77 -9.21
C PHE A 83 1.47 14.06 -8.83
N MET A 84 1.22 15.19 -8.15
CA MET A 84 -0.14 15.60 -7.76
C MET A 84 -1.04 15.84 -8.98
N SER A 85 -0.44 16.18 -10.12
CA SER A 85 -1.10 16.43 -11.39
C SER A 85 -1.00 15.28 -12.40
N TYR A 86 -0.37 14.16 -12.02
CA TYR A 86 -0.24 13.00 -12.89
C TYR A 86 -1.63 12.47 -13.30
N LYS A 87 -1.77 12.08 -14.58
CA LYS A 87 -3.02 11.53 -15.14
C LYS A 87 -2.84 10.28 -15.98
N SER A 88 -1.72 10.15 -16.70
CA SER A 88 -1.48 9.03 -17.61
C SER A 88 -0.01 8.93 -17.99
N GLY A 89 0.37 7.76 -18.53
CA GLY A 89 1.73 7.49 -19.01
C GLY A 89 2.58 6.76 -17.98
N ILE A 90 3.89 6.93 -18.08
CA ILE A 90 4.85 6.41 -17.10
C ILE A 90 5.39 7.60 -16.33
N TYR A 91 5.00 7.71 -15.06
CA TYR A 91 5.47 8.79 -14.21
C TYR A 91 6.99 8.70 -13.99
N HIS A 92 7.65 9.84 -14.13
CA HIS A 92 8.99 10.11 -13.60
C HIS A 92 9.01 11.56 -13.11
N TYR A 93 9.81 11.83 -12.09
CA TYR A 93 9.94 13.17 -11.55
C TYR A 93 10.62 14.10 -12.56
N VAL A 94 10.03 15.27 -12.78
CA VAL A 94 10.57 16.33 -13.64
C VAL A 94 10.74 17.63 -12.86
N SER A 95 9.76 18.00 -12.02
CA SER A 95 9.78 19.29 -11.33
C SER A 95 8.86 19.37 -10.10
N GLY A 96 9.03 20.43 -9.30
CA GLY A 96 8.22 20.70 -8.12
C GLY A 96 8.85 20.22 -6.81
N GLY A 97 8.41 20.79 -5.70
CA GLY A 97 8.95 20.49 -4.38
C GLY A 97 8.51 19.13 -3.85
N PHE A 98 9.28 18.57 -2.92
CA PHE A 98 8.93 17.35 -2.20
C PHE A 98 7.65 17.55 -1.39
N GLN A 99 6.67 16.66 -1.56
CA GLN A 99 5.37 16.71 -0.86
C GLN A 99 5.27 15.70 0.28
N GLY A 100 6.12 14.66 0.27
CA GLY A 100 6.14 13.63 1.31
C GLY A 100 6.48 12.25 0.74
N ALA A 101 6.60 11.28 1.64
CA ALA A 101 6.68 9.87 1.26
C ALA A 101 5.26 9.26 1.24
N HIS A 102 5.00 8.38 0.28
CA HIS A 102 3.71 7.72 0.12
C HIS A 102 3.86 6.23 -0.12
N ALA A 103 3.01 5.43 0.54
CA ALA A 103 2.98 3.98 0.40
C ALA A 103 1.90 3.55 -0.58
N VAL A 104 2.24 2.62 -1.49
CA VAL A 104 1.35 2.12 -2.55
C VAL A 104 1.50 0.61 -2.70
N LYS A 105 0.49 0.00 -3.33
CA LYS A 105 0.47 -1.44 -3.62
C LYS A 105 1.00 -1.70 -5.02
N LEU A 106 2.15 -2.34 -5.13
CA LEU A 106 2.74 -2.78 -6.39
C LEU A 106 2.05 -4.06 -6.86
N ILE A 107 1.50 -4.04 -8.08
CA ILE A 107 0.71 -5.16 -8.63
C ILE A 107 1.33 -5.77 -9.88
N GLY A 108 2.34 -5.15 -10.46
CA GLY A 108 2.99 -5.65 -11.67
C GLY A 108 4.05 -4.71 -12.21
N TRP A 109 4.57 -5.03 -13.39
CA TRP A 109 5.54 -4.25 -14.13
C TRP A 109 5.37 -4.49 -15.62
N GLY A 110 5.98 -3.64 -16.42
CA GLY A 110 6.03 -3.80 -17.86
C GLY A 110 7.23 -3.11 -18.48
N GLU A 111 7.27 -3.18 -19.80
CA GLU A 111 8.24 -2.53 -20.66
C GLU A 111 7.48 -2.10 -21.92
N ILE A 112 7.76 -0.90 -22.44
CA ILE A 112 7.24 -0.44 -23.73
C ILE A 112 8.29 -0.63 -24.84
N ASP A 113 7.90 -0.46 -26.10
CA ASP A 113 8.73 -0.80 -27.27
C ASP A 113 10.10 -0.09 -27.32
N ASP A 114 10.22 1.09 -26.70
CA ASP A 114 11.48 1.84 -26.63
C ASP A 114 12.44 1.33 -25.52
N GLY A 115 12.05 0.29 -24.79
CA GLY A 115 12.81 -0.31 -23.68
C GLY A 115 12.55 0.32 -22.31
N THR A 116 11.65 1.32 -22.21
CA THR A 116 11.33 1.95 -20.93
C THR A 116 10.56 1.00 -20.03
N LYS A 117 11.15 0.66 -18.89
CA LYS A 117 10.58 -0.22 -17.87
C LYS A 117 9.78 0.57 -16.86
N TYR A 118 8.64 0.02 -16.44
CA TYR A 118 7.77 0.66 -15.47
C TYR A 118 7.17 -0.34 -14.48
N TRP A 119 6.75 0.19 -13.33
CA TRP A 119 5.95 -0.55 -12.36
C TRP A 119 4.48 -0.15 -12.49
N ILE A 120 3.59 -1.09 -12.17
CA ILE A 120 2.15 -0.85 -12.07
C ILE A 120 1.82 -0.84 -10.58
N ALA A 121 1.31 0.29 -10.10
CA ALA A 121 0.96 0.49 -8.70
C ALA A 121 -0.51 0.91 -8.56
N ALA A 122 -1.22 0.33 -7.60
CA ALA A 122 -2.53 0.78 -7.17
C ALA A 122 -2.36 1.86 -6.09
N ASN A 123 -2.83 3.07 -6.38
CA ASN A 123 -2.85 4.20 -5.46
C ASN A 123 -4.07 4.12 -4.51
N SER A 124 -4.06 4.94 -3.46
CA SER A 124 -5.07 4.98 -2.39
C SER A 124 -5.82 6.31 -2.29
N TRP A 125 -5.80 7.13 -3.35
CA TRP A 125 -6.45 8.47 -3.39
C TRP A 125 -7.81 8.49 -4.12
N GLY A 126 -8.46 7.33 -4.20
CA GLY A 126 -9.75 7.17 -4.88
C GLY A 126 -9.63 7.02 -6.40
N THR A 127 -10.73 6.63 -7.05
CA THR A 127 -10.75 6.27 -8.48
C THR A 127 -10.76 7.47 -9.43
N ARG A 128 -10.95 8.68 -8.91
CA ARG A 128 -10.95 9.93 -9.69
C ARG A 128 -9.60 10.62 -9.75
N TRP A 129 -8.64 10.14 -8.96
CA TRP A 129 -7.28 10.63 -9.04
C TRP A 129 -6.69 10.32 -10.42
#